data_AF-E2ZJ28-F1
#
_entry.id   AF-E2ZJ28-F1
#
_cell.length_a   1.000
_cell.length_b   1.000
_cell.length_c   1.000
_cell.angle_alpha   90.00
_cell.angle_beta   90.00
_cell.angle_gamma   90.00
#
_symmetry.space_group_name_H-M   'P 1'
#
loop_
_entity.id
_entity.type
_entity.pdbx_description
1 polymer ?
#
loop_
_entity_poly.entity_id
_entity_poly.type
_entity_poly.pdbx_seq_one_letter_code
_entity_poly.pdbx_strand_id
1 'polypeptide(L)'
;MEENTLSVLKIAPGQYPQQVEIDNNLKALQEAVGGTIAAVYPFADPVAIICNDDGKLMGLPLNRALRDENGQMYDAVAGDFLVVGLGEEDFASLTP
;
A
#
# COMPACT_ATOMS: atom_id res chain seq x y z
N MET A 1 21.28 16.81 -2.23
CA MET A 1 20.81 15.58 -1.58
C MET A 1 19.56 15.23 -2.34
N GLU A 2 19.56 14.15 -3.12
CA GLU A 2 18.34 13.73 -3.82
C GLU A 2 17.29 13.43 -2.75
N GLU A 3 16.12 14.07 -2.87
CA GLU A 3 14.98 13.76 -2.03
C GLU A 3 14.56 12.33 -2.36
N ASN A 4 14.86 11.39 -1.48
CA ASN A 4 14.54 9.98 -1.66
C ASN A 4 13.09 9.74 -1.20
N THR A 5 12.13 10.41 -1.85
CA THR A 5 10.70 10.27 -1.60
C THR A 5 10.04 9.47 -2.72
N LEU A 6 8.94 8.80 -2.36
CA LEU A 6 8.07 8.05 -3.26
C LEU A 6 6.77 8.83 -3.46
N SER A 7 6.42 9.06 -4.72
CA SER A 7 5.09 9.55 -5.11
C SER A 7 4.14 8.37 -5.24
N VAL A 8 3.24 8.20 -4.28
CA VAL A 8 2.41 7.00 -4.12
C VAL A 8 0.95 7.37 -3.88
N LEU A 9 0.04 6.40 -3.95
CA LEU A 9 -1.34 6.62 -3.54
C LEU A 9 -1.54 6.09 -2.12
N LYS A 10 -2.05 6.92 -1.21
CA LYS A 10 -2.56 6.51 0.10
C LYS A 10 -4.08 6.40 0.08
N ILE A 11 -4.61 5.31 0.60
CA ILE A 11 -6.05 5.04 0.66
C ILE A 11 -6.43 4.76 2.12
N ALA A 12 -7.23 5.66 2.69
CA ALA A 12 -7.86 5.43 3.99
C ALA A 12 -9.23 4.73 3.84
N PRO A 13 -9.70 3.98 4.85
CA PRO A 13 -10.99 3.30 4.80
C PRO A 13 -12.15 4.24 4.43
N GLY A 14 -12.90 3.85 3.40
CA GLY A 14 -14.06 4.61 2.91
C GLY A 14 -13.72 5.93 2.19
N GLN A 15 -12.43 6.26 2.01
CA GLN A 15 -11.99 7.47 1.32
C GLN A 15 -11.55 7.16 -0.13
N TYR A 16 -11.48 8.22 -0.95
CA TYR A 16 -10.85 8.14 -2.26
C TYR A 16 -9.31 8.10 -2.13
N PRO A 17 -8.59 7.50 -3.09
CA PRO A 17 -7.13 7.55 -3.12
C PRO A 17 -6.62 8.99 -3.16
N GLN A 18 -5.53 9.24 -2.43
CA GLN A 18 -4.82 10.51 -2.40
C GLN A 18 -3.36 10.31 -2.80
N GLN A 19 -2.86 11.11 -3.72
CA GLN A 19 -1.43 11.14 -4.03
C GLN A 19 -0.68 11.80 -2.88
N VAL A 20 0.38 11.15 -2.41
CA VAL A 20 1.22 11.61 -1.31
C VAL A 20 2.69 11.35 -1.63
N GLU A 21 3.56 12.19 -1.09
CA GLU A 21 5.01 11.95 -1.03
C GLU A 21 5.34 11.32 0.31
N ILE A 22 6.05 10.20 0.30
CA ILE A 22 6.50 9.48 1.51
C ILE A 22 7.98 9.19 1.38
N ASP A 23 8.77 9.40 2.44
CA ASP A 23 10.18 9.03 2.42
C ASP A 23 10.35 7.54 2.08
N ASN A 24 11.32 7.23 1.22
CA ASN A 24 11.65 5.87 0.81
C ASN A 24 12.47 5.15 1.89
N ASN A 25 11.86 4.97 3.06
CA ASN A 25 12.43 4.19 4.16
C ASN A 25 11.34 3.43 4.91
N LEU A 26 11.72 2.30 5.52
CA LEU A 26 10.81 1.42 6.23
C LEU A 26 9.96 2.15 7.29
N LYS A 27 10.57 3.07 8.04
CA LYS A 27 9.89 3.77 9.13
C LYS A 27 8.74 4.63 8.61
N ALA A 28 8.96 5.39 7.53
CA ALA A 28 7.93 6.22 6.94
C ALA A 28 6.78 5.39 6.36
N LEU A 29 7.09 4.24 5.73
CA LEU A 29 6.08 3.29 5.26
C LEU A 29 5.26 2.69 6.41
N GLN A 30 5.92 2.30 7.50
CA GLN A 30 5.25 1.78 8.71
C GLN A 30 4.34 2.82 9.36
N GLU A 31 4.79 4.07 9.48
CA GLU A 31 3.99 5.17 9.99
C GLU A 31 2.78 5.45 9.09
N ALA A 32 2.95 5.38 7.77
CA ALA A 32 1.89 5.65 6.81
C ALA A 32 0.73 4.65 6.88
N VAL A 33 1.01 3.37 7.16
CA VAL A 33 0.00 2.29 7.31
C VAL A 33 -0.36 1.99 8.77
N GLY A 34 0.36 2.58 9.73
CA GLY A 34 0.08 2.47 11.16
C GLY A 34 0.53 1.16 11.81
N GLY A 35 1.62 0.53 11.33
CA GLY A 35 2.14 -0.70 11.91
C GLY A 35 3.23 -1.38 11.09
N THR A 36 3.53 -2.64 11.42
CA THR A 36 4.44 -3.47 10.62
C THR A 36 3.88 -3.61 9.22
N ILE A 37 4.72 -3.42 8.20
CA ILE A 37 4.26 -3.50 6.82
C ILE A 37 4.29 -4.94 6.30
N ALA A 38 3.30 -5.26 5.47
CA ALA A 38 3.34 -6.36 4.52
C ALA A 38 3.12 -5.79 3.12
N ALA A 39 3.78 -6.42 2.13
CA ALA A 39 3.55 -6.13 0.72
C ALA A 39 2.70 -7.25 0.10
N VAL A 40 1.64 -6.85 -0.61
CA VAL A 40 0.80 -7.76 -1.39
C VAL A 40 0.79 -7.34 -2.85
N TYR A 41 0.68 -8.32 -3.74
CA TYR A 41 0.86 -8.14 -5.19
C TYR A 41 -0.43 -8.56 -5.94
N PRO A 42 -1.54 -7.81 -5.79
CA PRO A 42 -2.81 -8.19 -6.39
C PRO A 42 -2.94 -7.77 -7.86
N PHE A 43 -1.91 -7.13 -8.43
CA PHE A 43 -1.90 -6.58 -9.78
C PHE A 43 -0.95 -7.37 -10.69
N ALA A 44 -1.27 -7.43 -11.98
CA ALA A 44 -0.36 -7.97 -13.00
C ALA A 44 0.75 -6.98 -13.37
N ASP A 45 0.49 -5.68 -13.21
CA ASP A 45 1.45 -4.60 -13.39
C ASP A 45 2.50 -4.59 -12.26
N PRO A 46 3.69 -3.97 -12.44
CA PRO A 46 4.73 -3.85 -11.41
C PRO A 46 4.32 -2.86 -10.31
N VAL A 47 3.28 -3.23 -9.56
CA VAL A 47 2.62 -2.43 -8.54
C VAL A 47 2.33 -3.33 -7.35
N ALA A 48 2.55 -2.81 -6.15
CA ALA A 48 2.22 -3.49 -4.90
C ALA A 48 1.30 -2.65 -4.03
N ILE A 49 0.62 -3.32 -3.10
CA ILE A 49 0.00 -2.68 -1.96
C ILE A 49 0.89 -2.89 -0.74
N ILE A 50 1.18 -1.82 -0.03
CA ILE A 50 1.78 -1.87 1.32
C ILE A 50 0.66 -1.63 2.32
N CYS A 51 0.45 -2.55 3.26
CA CYS A 51 -0.55 -2.43 4.31
C CYS A 51 -0.01 -2.86 5.68
N ASN A 52 -0.76 -2.57 6.73
CA ASN A 52 -0.45 -3.06 8.07
C ASN A 52 -0.71 -4.58 8.15
N ASP A 53 0.35 -5.36 8.40
CA ASP A 53 0.31 -6.83 8.49
C ASP A 53 -0.65 -7.31 9.60
N ASP A 54 -0.62 -6.61 10.75
CA ASP A 54 -1.46 -6.90 11.89
C ASP A 54 -2.83 -6.21 11.82
N GLY A 55 -3.13 -5.44 10.76
CA GLY A 55 -4.29 -4.56 10.70
C GLY A 55 -5.63 -5.29 10.94
N LYS A 56 -5.76 -6.51 10.41
CA LYS A 56 -6.94 -7.37 10.64
C LYS A 56 -7.00 -7.86 12.09
N LEU A 57 -5.87 -8.27 12.67
CA LEU A 57 -5.78 -8.75 14.06
C LEU A 57 -6.03 -7.62 15.07
N MET A 58 -5.62 -6.40 14.74
CA MET A 58 -5.87 -5.18 15.51
C MET A 58 -7.31 -4.67 15.39
N GLY A 59 -8.14 -5.26 14.52
CA GLY A 59 -9.52 -4.83 14.30
C GLY A 59 -9.64 -3.50 13.57
N LEU A 60 -8.67 -3.14 12.72
CA LEU A 60 -8.77 -1.93 11.90
C LEU A 60 -9.94 -2.04 10.90
N PRO A 61 -10.56 -0.92 10.48
CA PRO A 61 -11.65 -0.96 9.52
C PRO A 61 -11.23 -1.58 8.19
N LEU A 62 -12.08 -2.46 7.63
CA LEU A 62 -11.86 -2.98 6.28
C LEU A 62 -11.92 -1.85 5.24
N ASN A 63 -11.01 -1.89 4.25
CA ASN A 63 -10.82 -0.81 3.28
C ASN A 63 -11.15 -1.24 1.84
N ARG A 64 -10.40 -2.21 1.30
CA ARG A 64 -10.63 -2.75 -0.05
C ARG A 64 -10.52 -4.27 -0.07
N ALA A 65 -11.41 -4.88 -0.85
CA ALA A 65 -11.33 -6.29 -1.20
C ALA A 65 -10.21 -6.52 -2.22
N LEU A 66 -9.36 -7.50 -1.95
CA LEU A 66 -8.44 -8.05 -2.92
C LEU A 66 -9.14 -9.14 -3.72
N ARG A 67 -8.94 -9.13 -5.04
CA ARG A 67 -9.65 -9.99 -5.98
C ARG A 67 -8.65 -10.73 -6.85
N ASP A 68 -8.97 -11.98 -7.16
CA ASP A 68 -8.21 -12.79 -8.09
C ASP A 68 -8.47 -12.37 -9.55
N GLU A 69 -7.84 -13.08 -10.49
CA GLU A 69 -7.98 -12.84 -11.93
C GLU A 69 -9.42 -13.01 -12.45
N ASN A 70 -10.26 -13.77 -11.73
CA ASN A 70 -11.67 -13.95 -12.05
C ASN A 70 -12.57 -12.90 -11.39
N GLY A 71 -11.99 -11.94 -10.67
CA GLY A 71 -12.69 -10.93 -9.89
C GLY A 71 -13.30 -11.46 -8.59
N GLN A 72 -13.00 -12.70 -8.18
CA GLN A 72 -13.47 -13.28 -6.92
C GLN A 72 -12.65 -12.72 -5.76
N MET A 73 -13.34 -12.29 -4.71
CA MET A 73 -12.68 -11.79 -3.51
C MET A 73 -12.01 -12.93 -2.76
N TYR A 74 -10.71 -12.79 -2.47
CA TYR A 74 -9.96 -13.77 -1.67
C TYR A 74 -9.49 -13.20 -0.32
N ASP A 75 -9.38 -11.88 -0.18
CA ASP A 75 -8.99 -11.21 1.06
C ASP A 75 -9.49 -9.75 1.11
N ALA A 76 -9.28 -9.05 2.22
CA ALA A 76 -9.47 -7.62 2.37
C ALA A 76 -8.31 -6.97 3.11
N VAL A 77 -7.94 -5.77 2.66
CA VAL A 77 -7.01 -4.89 3.38
C VAL A 77 -7.75 -4.20 4.52
N ALA A 78 -7.12 -4.13 5.70
CA ALA A 78 -7.63 -3.42 6.87
C ALA A 78 -6.74 -2.22 7.23
N GLY A 79 -7.36 -1.09 7.54
CA GLY A 79 -6.68 0.18 7.80
C GLY A 79 -6.26 0.93 6.53
N ASP A 80 -5.38 1.91 6.73
CA ASP A 80 -4.75 2.66 5.64
C ASP A 80 -3.78 1.75 4.87
N PHE A 81 -3.71 1.94 3.55
CA PHE A 81 -2.71 1.26 2.72
C PHE A 81 -2.14 2.20 1.66
N LEU A 82 -0.98 1.83 1.15
CA LEU A 82 -0.33 2.50 0.04
C LEU A 82 -0.40 1.64 -1.21
N VAL A 83 -0.52 2.26 -2.38
CA VAL A 83 -0.24 1.65 -3.68
C VAL A 83 1.08 2.24 -4.17
N VAL A 84 2.05 1.37 -4.43
CA VAL A 84 3.43 1.74 -4.76
C VAL A 84 3.88 1.06 -6.05
N GLY A 85 4.77 1.69 -6.80
CA GLY A 85 5.44 1.05 -7.92
C GLY A 85 6.51 0.07 -7.42
N LEU A 86 6.90 -0.86 -8.28
CA LEU A 86 8.01 -1.78 -8.05
C LEU A 86 9.16 -1.45 -8.99
N GLY A 87 10.34 -1.13 -8.43
CA GLY A 87 11.61 -1.10 -9.14
C GLY A 87 12.23 -2.49 -9.23
N GLU A 88 13.52 -2.57 -9.57
CA GLU A 88 14.23 -3.85 -9.66
C GLU A 88 14.41 -4.54 -8.29
N GLU A 89 14.75 -3.77 -7.26
CA GLU A 89 15.01 -4.29 -5.91
C GLU A 89 14.26 -3.54 -4.80
N ASP A 90 13.66 -2.38 -5.10
CA ASP A 90 13.04 -1.46 -4.13
C ASP A 90 11.65 -0.99 -4.57
N PHE A 91 10.91 -0.38 -3.64
CA PHE A 91 9.69 0.36 -3.98
C PHE A 91 10.02 1.63 -4.76
N ALA A 92 9.11 1.99 -5.68
CA ALA A 92 9.25 3.12 -6.56
C ALA A 92 7.98 4.00 -6.57
N SER A 93 8.14 5.24 -7.02
CA SER A 93 7.01 6.13 -7.32
C SER A 93 6.12 5.54 -8.41
N LEU A 94 4.81 5.78 -8.30
CA LEU A 94 3.90 5.52 -9.40
C LEU A 94 4.13 6.55 -10.51
N THR A 95 4.29 6.08 -11.74
CA THR A 95 4.35 6.94 -12.92
C THR A 95 2.94 7.23 -13.44
N PRO A 96 2.64 8.46 -13.89
CA PRO A 96 1.33 8.82 -14.47
C PRO A 96 0.96 8.03 -15.74
#